data_AF-A0AAD9HQZ6-F1
#
_entry.id   AF-A0AAD9HQZ6-F1
#
_cell.length_a   1.000
_cell.length_b   1.000
_cell.length_c   1.000
_cell.angle_alpha   90.00
_cell.angle_beta   90.00
_cell.angle_gamma   90.00
#
_symmetry.space_group_name_H-M   'P 1'
#
loop_
_entity.id
_entity.type
_entity.pdbx_description
1 polymer ?
#
loop_
_entity_poly.entity_id
_entity_poly.type
_entity_poly.pdbx_seq_one_letter_code
_entity_poly.pdbx_strand_id
1 'polypeptide(L)'
;MAPSSKSPNMGQVIEYIPDRLYLAAYIHPPTAETIFPYGEAVLSSPRKRSQRAAEGPTPVQTAVRQTPYYFTVDDTLLYNAFHHDFGPLHIGHLYRFALQFHDVLGAKENKDRPIVFWSRADPRSRANAACMLACYMVLIQNWPPHLALAPIAQVDPPLMPFRDAGYSQADYGITVQDVVYGVWKAKEEGCCALDNFDLDEYEKFERVEHGDFNWITPHFLAFASPQHTPVAKILEGTEEFDALPRSLGQLDANKTLPQPFKNVLKHFTERNIGLVVRLNSPLYSPSFFESMGISHLDMIFDDGTCPPLTTVRKFIRLAHETITVKKKGIAVHCKAGLGRTGCLIGAYLIYRHGFTANEIIAFMRFMRPGMVVGPQQHWLHINQGVFREWWIEERIERKLRKEMAANAAAPSTPIRAMQKTSIRNGQASTPPHRSTSNRTPLSEVDHDRNNIGVQEDYLPAPTPGQPRKTNRADRHHPYQRSTSYTATVEEEAGIHQDTTEVITIHKQTHSVESDEELHMRMRSHRKASASPGRSEKRSVSHSAATVYQTYIDNDASNDVENLGTSRVKHVDRVSSASGVLTKVRGSKRSGESPRSKEGVRKTSGRVGSVGTSATSATAASTARKVSGA
;
A
#
# COMPACT_ATOMS: atom_id res chain seq x y z
N MET A 1 -40.17 35.04 28.35
CA MET A 1 -39.50 33.74 28.08
C MET A 1 -38.26 34.04 27.26
N ALA A 2 -37.12 33.41 27.54
CA ALA A 2 -35.95 33.53 26.66
C ALA A 2 -36.16 32.66 25.40
N PRO A 3 -35.69 33.06 24.21
CA PRO A 3 -35.70 32.19 23.04
C PRO A 3 -34.78 31.00 23.31
N SER A 4 -35.32 29.79 23.20
CA SER A 4 -34.55 28.55 23.33
C SER A 4 -33.56 28.43 22.16
N SER A 5 -32.32 28.87 22.36
CA SER A 5 -31.23 28.73 21.39
C SER A 5 -30.70 27.29 21.32
N LYS A 6 -31.61 26.33 21.07
CA LYS A 6 -31.26 25.02 20.50
C LYS A 6 -30.64 25.31 19.13
N SER A 7 -29.32 25.40 19.06
CA SER A 7 -28.60 25.23 17.80
C SER A 7 -29.10 23.93 17.16
N PRO A 8 -29.59 23.94 15.92
CA PRO A 8 -30.12 22.72 15.33
C PRO A 8 -29.02 21.66 15.32
N ASN A 9 -29.35 20.42 15.70
CA ASN A 9 -28.44 19.28 15.61
C ASN A 9 -28.29 18.87 14.13
N MET A 10 -27.90 19.82 13.28
CA MET A 10 -27.53 19.62 11.88
C MET A 10 -26.18 18.92 11.85
N GLY A 11 -26.21 17.63 12.16
CA GLY A 11 -25.17 16.74 11.69
C GLY A 11 -25.18 16.71 10.16
N GLN A 12 -24.00 16.51 9.58
CA GLN A 12 -23.92 16.12 8.18
C GLN A 12 -24.67 14.79 8.02
N VAL A 13 -25.53 14.69 7.00
CA VAL A 13 -26.25 13.45 6.64
C VAL A 13 -25.91 13.16 5.18
N ILE A 14 -25.52 11.92 4.91
CA ILE A 14 -25.01 11.42 3.63
C ILE A 14 -25.91 10.26 3.21
N GLU A 15 -26.47 10.32 2.00
CA GLU A 15 -27.27 9.24 1.43
C GLU A 15 -26.37 8.14 0.87
N TYR A 16 -26.55 6.90 1.35
CA TYR A 16 -25.87 5.70 0.83
C TYR A 16 -26.80 4.88 -0.07
N ILE A 17 -28.07 4.73 0.34
CA ILE A 17 -29.13 4.10 -0.47
C ILE A 17 -30.37 5.00 -0.36
N PRO A 18 -30.89 5.56 -1.47
CA PRO A 18 -32.05 6.45 -1.47
C PRO A 18 -33.24 5.89 -0.68
N ASP A 19 -33.86 6.77 0.11
CA ASP A 19 -34.97 6.54 1.05
C ASP A 19 -34.74 5.45 2.12
N ARG A 20 -33.60 4.72 2.11
CA ARG A 20 -33.36 3.55 2.96
C ARG A 20 -32.18 3.68 3.92
N LEU A 21 -31.04 4.18 3.49
CA LEU A 21 -29.81 4.14 4.29
C LEU A 21 -28.98 5.41 4.20
N TYR A 22 -28.66 5.94 5.37
CA TYR A 22 -27.95 7.19 5.55
C TYR A 22 -26.82 7.03 6.58
N LEU A 23 -25.71 7.72 6.33
CA LEU A 23 -24.62 7.92 7.29
C LEU A 23 -24.71 9.35 7.84
N ALA A 24 -24.66 9.54 9.15
CA ALA A 24 -24.74 10.86 9.76
C ALA A 24 -23.70 11.13 10.85
N ALA A 25 -23.46 12.40 11.17
CA ALA A 25 -22.47 12.81 12.16
C ALA A 25 -23.01 13.92 13.08
N TYR A 26 -23.48 13.59 14.29
CA TYR A 26 -24.20 14.50 15.19
C TYR A 26 -23.37 14.95 16.40
N ILE A 27 -23.67 16.15 16.94
CA ILE A 27 -23.00 16.70 18.14
C ILE A 27 -23.64 16.13 19.42
N HIS A 28 -24.94 15.89 19.37
CA HIS A 28 -25.72 15.24 20.44
C HIS A 28 -26.48 14.05 19.87
N PRO A 29 -26.86 13.04 20.67
CA PRO A 29 -27.69 11.93 20.20
C PRO A 29 -28.96 12.44 19.51
N PRO A 30 -29.30 11.93 18.31
CA PRO A 30 -30.49 12.33 17.59
C PRO A 30 -31.76 11.85 18.30
N THR A 31 -32.82 12.64 18.16
CA THR A 31 -34.15 12.44 18.74
C THR A 31 -35.22 12.52 17.64
N ALA A 32 -36.46 12.21 17.95
CA ALA A 32 -37.59 12.39 17.02
C ALA A 32 -37.79 13.85 16.54
N GLU A 33 -37.22 14.85 17.25
CA GLU A 33 -37.21 16.26 16.82
C GLU A 33 -36.06 16.59 15.84
N THR A 34 -35.13 15.66 15.58
CA THR A 34 -33.90 15.95 14.82
C THR A 34 -34.21 16.13 13.33
N ILE A 35 -33.66 17.20 12.75
CA ILE A 35 -33.92 17.57 11.35
C ILE A 35 -33.21 16.58 10.43
N PHE A 36 -34.00 15.78 9.71
CA PHE A 36 -33.52 14.87 8.68
C PHE A 36 -33.71 15.49 7.29
N PRO A 37 -32.67 15.76 6.50
CA PRO A 37 -32.80 16.56 5.27
C PRO A 37 -33.39 15.82 4.06
N TYR A 38 -33.58 14.50 4.15
CA TYR A 38 -34.09 13.66 3.06
C TYR A 38 -35.56 13.24 3.26
N GLY A 39 -36.16 12.70 2.19
CA GLY A 39 -37.59 12.43 2.06
C GLY A 39 -38.37 13.67 1.60
N GLU A 40 -38.74 13.72 0.33
CA GLU A 40 -39.64 14.77 -0.17
C GLU A 40 -40.99 14.69 0.54
N ALA A 41 -41.51 15.84 0.95
CA ALA A 41 -42.96 15.95 1.11
C ALA A 41 -43.57 15.83 -0.28
N VAL A 42 -44.19 14.69 -0.60
CA VAL A 42 -44.92 14.49 -1.86
C VAL A 42 -46.07 15.49 -1.92
N LEU A 43 -45.79 16.65 -2.51
CA LEU A 43 -46.77 17.68 -2.82
C LEU A 43 -47.66 17.13 -3.93
N SER A 44 -48.67 16.36 -3.52
CA SER A 44 -49.77 15.91 -4.37
C SER A 44 -50.24 17.09 -5.21
N SER A 45 -49.88 17.08 -6.50
CA SER A 45 -50.14 18.21 -7.39
C SER A 45 -51.61 18.62 -7.28
N PRO A 46 -51.93 19.93 -7.17
CA PRO A 46 -53.30 20.39 -7.02
C PRO A 46 -54.05 20.11 -8.33
N ARG A 47 -54.66 18.91 -8.41
CA ARG A 47 -55.56 18.53 -9.50
C ARG A 47 -56.59 19.65 -9.68
N LYS A 48 -56.66 20.23 -10.88
CA LYS A 48 -57.50 21.40 -11.19
C LYS A 48 -58.91 21.24 -10.61
N ARG A 49 -59.20 21.92 -9.50
CA ARG A 49 -60.55 22.00 -8.96
C ARG A 49 -61.40 22.83 -9.92
N SER A 50 -62.30 22.18 -10.64
CA SER A 50 -63.37 22.85 -11.38
C SER A 50 -64.18 23.73 -10.41
N GLN A 51 -64.52 24.95 -10.83
CA GLN A 51 -65.25 25.89 -9.98
C GLN A 51 -66.63 25.35 -9.60
N ARG A 52 -66.81 25.01 -8.33
CA ARG A 52 -68.05 25.16 -7.55
C ARG A 52 -67.74 25.10 -6.06
N ALA A 53 -68.45 25.92 -5.29
CA ALA A 53 -68.24 26.11 -3.86
C ALA A 53 -69.17 25.19 -3.05
N ALA A 54 -68.61 24.60 -2.01
CA ALA A 54 -69.27 24.00 -0.86
C ALA A 54 -68.22 23.86 0.26
N GLU A 55 -68.68 23.85 1.50
CA GLU A 55 -67.90 24.14 2.71
C GLU A 55 -67.10 22.93 3.23
N GLY A 56 -66.25 23.19 4.24
CA GLY A 56 -65.54 22.16 5.01
C GLY A 56 -64.01 22.32 4.95
N PRO A 57 -63.31 22.45 6.09
CA PRO A 57 -61.85 22.37 6.13
C PRO A 57 -61.43 20.90 5.97
N THR A 58 -61.26 20.46 4.72
CA THR A 58 -60.59 19.18 4.46
C THR A 58 -59.21 19.20 5.11
N PRO A 59 -58.89 18.29 6.06
CA PRO A 59 -57.56 18.26 6.64
C PRO A 59 -56.56 17.97 5.52
N VAL A 60 -55.51 18.78 5.44
CA VAL A 60 -54.35 18.45 4.61
C VAL A 60 -53.81 17.13 5.15
N GLN A 61 -53.90 16.06 4.36
CA GLN A 61 -53.21 14.81 4.65
C GLN A 61 -51.72 15.08 4.53
N THR A 62 -51.13 15.54 5.64
CA THR A 62 -49.69 15.55 5.83
C THR A 62 -49.23 14.13 5.69
N ALA A 63 -48.52 13.84 4.59
CA ALA A 63 -47.89 12.55 4.38
C ALA A 63 -47.07 12.24 5.64
N VAL A 64 -47.37 11.14 6.31
CA VAL A 64 -46.78 10.82 7.61
C VAL A 64 -45.31 10.49 7.37
N ARG A 65 -44.47 11.51 7.52
CA ARG A 65 -43.02 11.45 7.42
C ARG A 65 -42.53 10.40 8.41
N GLN A 66 -42.20 9.21 7.91
CA GLN A 66 -41.73 8.13 8.78
C GLN A 66 -40.47 8.59 9.48
N THR A 67 -40.52 8.67 10.81
CA THR A 67 -39.39 9.12 11.62
C THR A 67 -38.21 8.17 11.37
N PRO A 68 -37.03 8.67 10.99
CA PRO A 68 -35.88 7.81 10.75
C PRO A 68 -35.51 7.02 12.00
N TYR A 69 -35.05 5.79 11.83
CA TYR A 69 -34.48 5.01 12.92
C TYR A 69 -32.99 5.30 13.01
N TYR A 70 -32.56 5.90 14.13
CA TYR A 70 -31.17 6.27 14.38
C TYR A 70 -30.47 5.20 15.22
N PHE A 71 -29.29 4.76 14.79
CA PHE A 71 -28.42 3.89 15.60
C PHE A 71 -26.95 4.27 15.44
N THR A 72 -26.15 3.97 16.46
CA THR A 72 -24.70 4.22 16.50
C THR A 72 -23.98 3.00 17.08
N VAL A 73 -22.67 2.97 16.91
CA VAL A 73 -21.76 2.01 17.53
C VAL A 73 -20.63 2.68 18.33
N ASP A 74 -20.63 4.01 18.43
CA ASP A 74 -19.57 4.82 19.05
C ASP A 74 -19.37 4.54 20.56
N ASP A 75 -20.32 3.85 21.20
CA ASP A 75 -20.30 3.44 22.61
C ASP A 75 -20.34 1.90 22.80
N THR A 76 -20.34 1.13 21.71
CA THR A 76 -20.41 -0.35 21.74
C THR A 76 -19.23 -1.04 21.04
N LEU A 77 -18.63 -0.39 20.04
CA LEU A 77 -17.53 -0.90 19.22
C LEU A 77 -16.30 0.00 19.39
N LEU A 78 -15.56 -0.21 20.48
CA LEU A 78 -14.48 0.66 20.94
C LEU A 78 -13.11 0.22 20.38
N TYR A 79 -12.48 1.07 19.57
CA TYR A 79 -11.10 0.86 19.14
C TYR A 79 -10.13 0.97 20.33
N ASN A 80 -9.47 -0.14 20.68
CA ASN A 80 -8.45 -0.16 21.72
C ASN A 80 -7.12 0.39 21.19
N ALA A 81 -6.80 1.64 21.53
CA ALA A 81 -5.63 2.33 21.00
C ALA A 81 -4.33 1.94 21.72
N PHE A 82 -3.27 1.68 20.94
CA PHE A 82 -1.93 1.47 21.49
C PHE A 82 -1.29 2.78 21.99
N HIS A 83 -1.55 3.90 21.29
CA HIS A 83 -1.03 5.20 21.67
C HIS A 83 -1.90 6.38 21.20
N HIS A 84 -1.90 6.67 19.89
CA HIS A 84 -2.59 7.81 19.26
C HIS A 84 -3.31 7.42 17.96
N ASP A 85 -3.10 6.18 17.51
CA ASP A 85 -3.98 5.45 16.61
C ASP A 85 -5.42 5.42 17.14
N PHE A 86 -6.39 5.43 16.23
CA PHE A 86 -7.82 5.50 16.56
C PHE A 86 -8.69 4.61 15.66
N GLY A 87 -8.06 3.88 14.74
CA GLY A 87 -8.72 3.13 13.68
C GLY A 87 -7.75 2.72 12.56
N PRO A 88 -8.23 2.06 11.50
CA PRO A 88 -9.63 1.66 11.32
C PRO A 88 -10.08 0.59 12.33
N LEU A 89 -11.38 0.50 12.56
CA LEU A 89 -11.98 -0.62 13.29
C LEU A 89 -11.74 -1.94 12.50
N HIS A 90 -11.38 -3.01 13.22
CA HIS A 90 -10.98 -4.30 12.64
C HIS A 90 -12.16 -5.23 12.31
N ILE A 91 -11.87 -6.34 11.65
CA ILE A 91 -12.83 -7.33 11.12
C ILE A 91 -13.85 -7.82 12.16
N GLY A 92 -13.46 -8.06 13.42
CA GLY A 92 -14.40 -8.43 14.49
C GLY A 92 -15.45 -7.34 14.78
N HIS A 93 -15.04 -6.07 14.78
CA HIS A 93 -15.97 -4.94 14.88
C HIS A 93 -16.91 -4.86 13.67
N LEU A 94 -16.43 -5.16 12.45
CA LEU A 94 -17.31 -5.24 11.26
C LEU A 94 -18.35 -6.35 11.40
N TYR A 95 -17.97 -7.51 11.94
CA TYR A 95 -18.91 -8.61 12.17
C TYR A 95 -20.00 -8.20 13.16
N ARG A 96 -19.64 -7.60 14.30
CA ARG A 96 -20.61 -7.09 15.29
C ARG A 96 -21.50 -5.98 14.73
N PHE A 97 -20.93 -5.04 13.95
CA PHE A 97 -21.70 -4.02 13.23
C PHE A 97 -22.70 -4.66 12.26
N ALA A 98 -22.29 -5.67 11.48
CA ALA A 98 -23.14 -6.34 10.51
C ALA A 98 -24.31 -7.07 11.17
N LEU A 99 -24.09 -7.77 12.30
CA LEU A 99 -25.17 -8.37 13.09
C LEU A 99 -26.19 -7.31 13.54
N GLN A 100 -25.73 -6.29 14.28
CA GLN A 100 -26.59 -5.21 14.79
C GLN A 100 -27.35 -4.50 13.66
N PHE A 101 -26.70 -4.28 12.51
CA PHE A 101 -27.31 -3.62 11.37
C PHE A 101 -28.32 -4.52 10.64
N HIS A 102 -28.08 -5.83 10.53
CA HIS A 102 -29.05 -6.79 10.00
C HIS A 102 -30.30 -6.89 10.91
N ASP A 103 -30.13 -6.91 12.24
CA ASP A 103 -31.24 -6.87 13.19
C ASP A 103 -32.08 -5.59 13.03
N VAL A 104 -31.41 -4.44 12.91
CA VAL A 104 -32.06 -3.14 12.65
C VAL A 104 -32.79 -3.12 11.31
N LEU A 105 -32.24 -3.72 10.26
CA LEU A 105 -32.87 -3.81 8.93
C LEU A 105 -34.06 -4.79 8.90
N GLY A 106 -33.98 -5.88 9.66
CA GLY A 106 -34.98 -6.96 9.70
C GLY A 106 -36.14 -6.73 10.67
N ALA A 107 -36.00 -5.81 11.64
CA ALA A 107 -37.08 -5.46 12.56
C ALA A 107 -38.34 -4.99 11.82
N LYS A 108 -39.51 -5.57 12.13
CA LYS A 108 -40.78 -5.33 11.41
C LYS A 108 -41.19 -3.85 11.36
N GLU A 109 -40.93 -3.12 12.43
CA GLU A 109 -41.17 -1.67 12.52
C GLU A 109 -40.30 -0.86 11.57
N ASN A 110 -39.07 -1.34 11.32
CA ASN A 110 -38.06 -0.67 10.52
C ASN A 110 -38.19 -0.94 9.02
N LYS A 111 -39.21 -1.69 8.56
CA LYS A 111 -39.34 -2.14 7.17
C LYS A 111 -39.37 -0.97 6.15
N ASP A 112 -40.22 0.01 6.38
CA ASP A 112 -40.57 1.04 5.40
C ASP A 112 -40.08 2.46 5.79
N ARG A 113 -39.15 2.57 6.76
CA ARG A 113 -38.55 3.83 7.24
C ARG A 113 -37.07 3.99 6.85
N PRO A 114 -36.55 5.23 6.74
CA PRO A 114 -35.11 5.47 6.59
C PRO A 114 -34.33 5.01 7.82
N ILE A 115 -33.18 4.37 7.60
CA ILE A 115 -32.23 3.98 8.64
C ILE A 115 -31.04 4.93 8.60
N VAL A 116 -30.69 5.50 9.75
CA VAL A 116 -29.57 6.44 9.91
C VAL A 116 -28.54 5.83 10.85
N PHE A 117 -27.46 5.30 10.26
CA PHE A 117 -26.26 4.98 11.03
C PHE A 117 -25.54 6.30 11.33
N TRP A 118 -25.22 6.58 12.59
CA TRP A 118 -24.60 7.86 12.96
C TRP A 118 -23.42 7.72 13.92
N SER A 119 -22.49 8.67 13.83
CA SER A 119 -21.37 8.85 14.77
C SER A 119 -21.41 10.21 15.44
N ARG A 120 -20.58 10.40 16.47
CA ARG A 120 -20.16 11.71 16.96
C ARG A 120 -19.61 12.56 15.83
N ALA A 121 -19.78 13.88 15.94
CA ALA A 121 -19.34 14.85 14.94
C ALA A 121 -17.81 15.08 14.88
N ASP A 122 -17.00 14.42 15.73
CA ASP A 122 -15.55 14.59 15.70
C ASP A 122 -14.89 13.87 14.51
N PRO A 123 -13.72 14.32 14.01
CA PRO A 123 -13.12 13.75 12.80
C PRO A 123 -12.68 12.28 12.88
N ARG A 124 -12.48 11.71 14.08
CA ARG A 124 -12.06 10.31 14.26
C ARG A 124 -13.26 9.38 14.20
N SER A 125 -14.30 9.67 14.97
CA SER A 125 -15.54 8.87 14.97
C SER A 125 -16.20 8.86 13.58
N ARG A 126 -16.21 10.02 12.90
CA ARG A 126 -16.66 10.15 11.50
C ARG A 126 -15.87 9.27 10.54
N ALA A 127 -14.53 9.23 10.67
CA ALA A 127 -13.68 8.40 9.83
C ALA A 127 -13.90 6.90 10.08
N ASN A 128 -14.03 6.49 11.34
CA ASN A 128 -14.34 5.10 11.70
C ASN A 128 -15.72 4.66 11.18
N ALA A 129 -16.78 5.44 11.38
CA ALA A 129 -18.12 5.09 10.92
C ALA A 129 -18.23 5.06 9.39
N ALA A 130 -17.66 6.05 8.69
CA ALA A 130 -17.59 6.05 7.22
C ALA A 130 -16.82 4.84 6.68
N CYS A 131 -15.68 4.50 7.30
CA CYS A 131 -14.87 3.35 6.91
C CYS A 131 -15.59 2.02 7.18
N MET A 132 -16.24 1.88 8.34
CA MET A 132 -17.03 0.70 8.71
C MET A 132 -18.13 0.43 7.69
N LEU A 133 -18.94 1.46 7.38
CA LEU A 133 -20.04 1.32 6.43
C LEU A 133 -19.55 1.04 5.00
N ALA A 134 -18.46 1.67 4.56
CA ALA A 134 -17.89 1.39 3.24
C ALA A 134 -17.29 -0.03 3.15
N CYS A 135 -16.67 -0.53 4.22
CA CYS A 135 -16.17 -1.92 4.29
C CYS A 135 -17.32 -2.94 4.32
N TYR A 136 -18.40 -2.66 5.04
CA TYR A 136 -19.64 -3.44 5.01
C TYR A 136 -20.19 -3.57 3.57
N MET A 137 -20.27 -2.45 2.83
CA MET A 137 -20.75 -2.47 1.45
C MET A 137 -19.87 -3.32 0.53
N VAL A 138 -18.55 -3.23 0.65
CA VAL A 138 -17.59 -3.97 -0.18
C VAL A 138 -17.52 -5.46 0.14
N LEU A 139 -17.51 -5.82 1.43
CA LEU A 139 -17.33 -7.21 1.86
C LEU A 139 -18.63 -8.02 1.88
N ILE A 140 -19.72 -7.43 2.37
CA ILE A 140 -20.97 -8.15 2.66
C ILE A 140 -22.01 -7.89 1.56
N GLN A 141 -22.17 -6.64 1.11
CA GLN A 141 -23.09 -6.29 0.01
C GLN A 141 -22.45 -6.43 -1.39
N ASN A 142 -21.17 -6.83 -1.46
CA ASN A 142 -20.41 -7.01 -2.71
C ASN A 142 -20.36 -5.78 -3.65
N TRP A 143 -20.45 -4.57 -3.11
CA TRP A 143 -20.29 -3.34 -3.89
C TRP A 143 -18.83 -3.17 -4.37
N PRO A 144 -18.61 -2.61 -5.58
CA PRO A 144 -17.27 -2.20 -5.99
C PRO A 144 -16.83 -0.94 -5.18
N PRO A 145 -15.53 -0.80 -4.85
CA PRO A 145 -15.03 0.29 -4.01
C PRO A 145 -15.50 1.70 -4.39
N HIS A 146 -15.57 2.00 -5.70
CA HIS A 146 -15.96 3.34 -6.16
C HIS A 146 -17.42 3.71 -5.83
N LEU A 147 -18.34 2.74 -5.68
CA LEU A 147 -19.71 3.03 -5.23
C LEU A 147 -19.77 3.17 -3.71
N ALA A 148 -19.02 2.37 -2.95
CA ALA A 148 -18.96 2.47 -1.49
C ALA A 148 -18.28 3.76 -1.00
N LEU A 149 -17.40 4.35 -1.81
CA LEU A 149 -16.67 5.59 -1.54
C LEU A 149 -17.35 6.85 -2.07
N ALA A 150 -18.19 6.77 -3.11
CA ALA A 150 -18.80 7.94 -3.74
C ALA A 150 -19.61 8.84 -2.78
N PRO A 151 -20.44 8.31 -1.84
CA PRO A 151 -21.18 9.14 -0.89
C PRO A 151 -20.30 9.96 0.06
N ILE A 152 -19.08 9.48 0.35
CA ILE A 152 -18.14 10.13 1.30
C ILE A 152 -17.02 10.91 0.60
N ALA A 153 -17.05 11.01 -0.73
CA ALA A 153 -16.08 11.79 -1.49
C ALA A 153 -16.36 13.30 -1.33
N GLN A 154 -15.29 14.09 -1.14
CA GLN A 154 -15.36 15.56 -0.92
C GLN A 154 -16.26 16.00 0.25
N VAL A 155 -16.46 15.12 1.23
CA VAL A 155 -17.12 15.42 2.50
C VAL A 155 -16.37 16.53 3.25
N ASP A 156 -17.08 17.60 3.61
CA ASP A 156 -16.60 18.72 4.43
C ASP A 156 -17.36 18.73 5.78
N PRO A 157 -16.68 18.86 6.95
CA PRO A 157 -15.23 18.76 7.15
C PRO A 157 -14.66 17.41 6.70
N PRO A 158 -13.40 17.32 6.24
CA PRO A 158 -12.81 16.05 5.80
C PRO A 158 -12.80 14.98 6.90
N LEU A 159 -12.70 13.71 6.47
CA LEU A 159 -12.47 12.57 7.36
C LEU A 159 -11.00 12.53 7.78
N MET A 160 -10.72 12.20 9.05
CA MET A 160 -9.34 12.08 9.54
C MET A 160 -8.65 10.85 8.93
N PRO A 161 -7.45 10.97 8.30
CA PRO A 161 -6.64 9.81 7.93
C PRO A 161 -6.19 9.01 9.15
N PHE A 162 -6.15 7.69 9.04
CA PHE A 162 -5.67 6.82 10.10
C PHE A 162 -4.14 6.85 10.18
N ARG A 163 -3.62 7.13 11.39
CA ARG A 163 -2.18 7.11 11.69
C ARG A 163 -1.72 5.73 12.20
N ASP A 164 -0.45 5.63 12.53
CA ASP A 164 0.15 4.44 13.15
C ASP A 164 0.07 4.45 14.69
N ALA A 165 0.36 3.28 15.26
CA ALA A 165 0.45 3.00 16.69
C ALA A 165 1.78 3.44 17.35
N GLY A 166 2.64 4.17 16.64
CA GLY A 166 3.94 4.60 17.13
C GLY A 166 3.89 5.73 18.15
N TYR A 167 4.93 5.80 18.98
CA TYR A 167 5.18 6.90 19.92
C TYR A 167 5.66 8.19 19.25
N SER A 168 6.17 8.09 18.02
CA SER A 168 6.60 9.23 17.20
C SER A 168 5.42 10.11 16.76
N GLN A 169 5.75 11.32 16.28
CA GLN A 169 4.80 12.11 15.49
C GLN A 169 4.45 11.36 14.19
N ALA A 170 3.20 11.44 13.76
CA ALA A 170 2.75 10.79 12.53
C ALA A 170 3.22 11.56 11.30
N ASP A 171 4.03 10.92 10.47
CA ASP A 171 4.52 11.41 9.17
C ASP A 171 3.94 10.62 7.98
N TYR A 172 3.07 9.64 8.26
CA TYR A 172 2.37 8.79 7.30
C TYR A 172 0.91 8.63 7.74
N GLY A 173 -0.02 8.56 6.79
CA GLY A 173 -1.42 8.29 7.05
C GLY A 173 -2.08 7.54 5.89
N ILE A 174 -3.01 6.64 6.23
CA ILE A 174 -3.85 5.91 5.26
C ILE A 174 -5.29 6.46 5.33
N THR A 175 -5.95 6.53 4.18
CA THR A 175 -7.32 7.07 4.06
C THR A 175 -8.37 5.96 4.09
N VAL A 176 -9.65 6.34 4.20
CA VAL A 176 -10.76 5.40 4.04
C VAL A 176 -10.72 4.71 2.67
N GLN A 177 -10.28 5.40 1.61
CA GLN A 177 -10.10 4.80 0.28
C GLN A 177 -9.07 3.66 0.32
N ASP A 178 -7.95 3.84 1.01
CA ASP A 178 -6.89 2.82 1.11
C ASP A 178 -7.37 1.57 1.87
N VAL A 179 -8.17 1.74 2.93
CA VAL A 179 -8.80 0.63 3.66
C VAL A 179 -9.80 -0.09 2.75
N VAL A 180 -10.69 0.63 2.08
CA VAL A 180 -11.75 0.02 1.25
C VAL A 180 -11.16 -0.72 0.04
N TYR A 181 -10.13 -0.18 -0.63
CA TYR A 181 -9.43 -0.90 -1.70
C TYR A 181 -8.57 -2.07 -1.21
N GLY A 182 -7.90 -1.94 -0.05
CA GLY A 182 -7.11 -3.02 0.53
C GLY A 182 -7.98 -4.20 0.97
N VAL A 183 -9.08 -3.92 1.66
CA VAL A 183 -10.06 -4.92 2.10
C VAL A 183 -10.79 -5.54 0.90
N TRP A 184 -11.14 -4.76 -0.12
CA TRP A 184 -11.67 -5.28 -1.39
C TRP A 184 -10.69 -6.26 -2.06
N LYS A 185 -9.46 -5.81 -2.34
CA LYS A 185 -8.43 -6.63 -3.00
C LYS A 185 -8.13 -7.90 -2.20
N ALA A 186 -8.16 -7.83 -0.87
CA ALA A 186 -8.00 -9.00 -0.02
C ALA A 186 -9.15 -10.02 -0.17
N LYS A 187 -10.39 -9.59 -0.44
CA LYS A 187 -11.51 -10.50 -0.79
C LYS A 187 -11.27 -11.15 -2.15
N GLU A 188 -10.98 -10.35 -3.18
CA GLU A 188 -10.81 -10.84 -4.56
C GLU A 188 -9.61 -11.81 -4.71
N GLU A 189 -8.50 -11.57 -3.99
CA GLU A 189 -7.32 -12.46 -3.98
C GLU A 189 -7.41 -13.61 -2.95
N GLY A 190 -8.57 -13.81 -2.29
CA GLY A 190 -8.78 -14.90 -1.32
C GLY A 190 -7.97 -14.78 -0.02
N CYS A 191 -7.44 -13.58 0.28
CA CYS A 191 -6.74 -13.27 1.53
C CYS A 191 -7.68 -13.01 2.70
N CYS A 192 -8.94 -12.65 2.44
CA CYS A 192 -10.00 -12.44 3.44
C CYS A 192 -11.25 -13.24 3.02
N ALA A 193 -11.73 -14.13 3.88
CA ALA A 193 -12.92 -14.95 3.65
C ALA A 193 -13.85 -14.87 4.86
N LEU A 194 -14.96 -14.13 4.75
CA LEU A 194 -15.92 -13.94 5.84
C LEU A 194 -16.73 -15.21 6.15
N ASP A 195 -16.97 -16.07 5.16
CA ASP A 195 -17.82 -17.27 5.28
C ASP A 195 -17.32 -18.25 6.36
N ASN A 196 -16.01 -18.21 6.64
CA ASN A 196 -15.33 -19.05 7.63
C ASN A 196 -14.75 -18.21 8.81
N PHE A 197 -15.21 -16.97 9.00
CA PHE A 197 -14.71 -16.11 10.08
C PHE A 197 -15.42 -16.41 11.40
N ASP A 198 -14.65 -16.93 12.36
CA ASP A 198 -15.08 -17.17 13.74
C ASP A 198 -14.74 -15.94 14.60
N LEU A 199 -15.78 -15.24 15.08
CA LEU A 199 -15.65 -14.06 15.92
C LEU A 199 -15.16 -14.39 17.34
N ASP A 200 -15.64 -15.49 17.92
CA ASP A 200 -15.30 -15.87 19.29
C ASP A 200 -13.85 -16.40 19.34
N GLU A 201 -13.38 -17.07 18.30
CA GLU A 201 -11.96 -17.41 18.13
C GLU A 201 -11.09 -16.15 18.01
N TYR A 202 -11.50 -15.19 17.18
CA TYR A 202 -10.76 -13.95 16.93
C TYR A 202 -10.62 -13.12 18.22
N GLU A 203 -11.74 -12.82 18.90
CA GLU A 203 -11.77 -12.00 20.12
C GLU A 203 -11.17 -12.70 21.34
N LYS A 204 -11.03 -14.03 21.28
CA LYS A 204 -10.29 -14.80 22.28
C LYS A 204 -8.78 -14.67 22.06
N PHE A 205 -8.28 -14.96 20.87
CA PHE A 205 -6.84 -15.08 20.65
C PHE A 205 -6.09 -13.76 20.44
N GLU A 206 -6.79 -12.66 20.14
CA GLU A 206 -6.18 -11.32 20.17
C GLU A 206 -5.72 -10.89 21.58
N ARG A 207 -6.15 -11.59 22.65
CA ARG A 207 -5.83 -11.24 24.04
C ARG A 207 -4.50 -11.82 24.51
N VAL A 208 -3.81 -11.05 25.36
CA VAL A 208 -2.46 -11.40 25.87
C VAL A 208 -2.47 -12.66 26.73
N GLU A 209 -3.51 -12.88 27.53
CA GLU A 209 -3.73 -14.09 28.33
C GLU A 209 -4.04 -15.34 27.48
N HIS A 210 -4.24 -15.17 26.17
CA HIS A 210 -4.58 -16.24 25.25
C HIS A 210 -3.60 -16.45 24.11
N GLY A 211 -2.69 -15.50 23.85
CA GLY A 211 -1.57 -15.65 22.94
C GLY A 211 -1.18 -14.39 22.16
N ASP A 212 -2.04 -13.36 22.15
CA ASP A 212 -1.93 -12.14 21.34
C ASP A 212 -1.57 -12.45 19.87
N PHE A 213 -2.51 -13.07 19.15
CA PHE A 213 -2.36 -13.42 17.75
C PHE A 213 -3.63 -13.28 16.91
N ASN A 214 -3.45 -12.99 15.61
CA ASN A 214 -4.52 -12.97 14.62
C ASN A 214 -4.03 -13.61 13.30
N TRP A 215 -4.96 -14.23 12.57
CA TRP A 215 -4.76 -14.58 11.16
C TRP A 215 -4.83 -13.30 10.31
N ILE A 216 -3.81 -13.06 9.49
CA ILE A 216 -3.76 -11.95 8.53
C ILE A 216 -4.27 -12.42 7.16
N THR A 217 -3.99 -13.67 6.80
CA THR A 217 -4.59 -14.38 5.66
C THR A 217 -4.71 -15.87 6.01
N PRO A 218 -5.37 -16.73 5.20
CA PRO A 218 -5.34 -18.20 5.39
C PRO A 218 -3.95 -18.86 5.36
N HIS A 219 -2.87 -18.09 5.22
CA HIS A 219 -1.49 -18.56 5.15
C HIS A 219 -0.55 -17.90 6.17
N PHE A 220 -0.91 -16.74 6.73
CA PHE A 220 -0.08 -15.99 7.68
C PHE A 220 -0.82 -15.69 8.98
N LEU A 221 -0.19 -16.03 10.09
CA LEU A 221 -0.56 -15.64 11.44
C LEU A 221 0.50 -14.69 12.00
N ALA A 222 0.06 -13.56 12.55
CA ALA A 222 0.92 -12.59 13.24
C ALA A 222 0.68 -12.72 14.76
N PHE A 223 1.76 -12.82 15.54
CA PHE A 223 1.66 -12.99 17.00
C PHE A 223 2.74 -12.20 17.76
N ALA A 224 2.52 -11.93 19.05
CA ALA A 224 3.56 -11.47 19.97
C ALA A 224 4.53 -12.59 20.35
N SER A 225 5.72 -12.25 20.83
CA SER A 225 6.70 -13.26 21.27
C SER A 225 6.22 -13.96 22.54
N PRO A 226 6.15 -15.31 22.57
CA PRO A 226 6.07 -16.04 23.82
C PRO A 226 7.22 -15.67 24.76
N GLN A 227 7.00 -15.87 26.05
CA GLN A 227 7.98 -15.62 27.11
C GLN A 227 8.06 -16.84 28.02
N HIS A 228 9.21 -17.51 28.05
CA HIS A 228 9.44 -18.73 28.83
C HIS A 228 10.94 -18.99 29.03
N THR A 229 11.33 -19.44 30.21
CA THR A 229 12.70 -19.88 30.52
C THR A 229 12.78 -21.42 30.57
N PRO A 230 13.84 -22.05 30.05
CA PRO A 230 15.02 -21.46 29.40
C PRO A 230 14.73 -20.89 27.99
N VAL A 231 15.55 -19.92 27.57
CA VAL A 231 15.48 -19.28 26.24
C VAL A 231 16.43 -19.91 25.20
N ALA A 232 17.46 -20.62 25.66
CA ALA A 232 18.40 -21.33 24.79
C ALA A 232 17.73 -22.54 24.12
N LYS A 233 18.21 -22.94 22.93
CA LYS A 233 17.78 -24.20 22.31
C LYS A 233 18.18 -25.37 23.21
N ILE A 234 17.21 -26.20 23.58
CA ILE A 234 17.42 -27.41 24.39
C ILE A 234 18.09 -28.45 23.48
N LEU A 235 19.13 -29.12 23.99
CA LEU A 235 20.00 -30.03 23.25
C LEU A 235 19.47 -31.46 23.30
N GLU A 236 19.68 -32.21 22.23
CA GLU A 236 19.29 -33.63 22.17
C GLU A 236 20.06 -34.45 23.22
N GLY A 237 19.35 -35.29 23.97
CA GLY A 237 19.94 -36.16 25.01
C GLY A 237 20.05 -35.55 26.42
N THR A 238 19.45 -34.38 26.69
CA THR A 238 19.27 -33.86 28.06
C THR A 238 17.87 -34.18 28.60
N GLU A 239 17.70 -34.21 29.93
CA GLU A 239 16.39 -34.51 30.56
C GLU A 239 15.29 -33.51 30.12
N GLU A 240 15.65 -32.24 29.90
CA GLU A 240 14.73 -31.22 29.41
C GLU A 240 14.25 -31.49 27.99
N PHE A 241 15.02 -32.21 27.16
CA PHE A 241 14.66 -32.57 25.79
C PHE A 241 13.62 -33.69 25.75
N ASP A 242 13.72 -34.67 26.65
CA ASP A 242 12.72 -35.73 26.80
C ASP A 242 11.49 -35.29 27.59
N ALA A 243 11.58 -34.21 28.37
CA ALA A 243 10.44 -33.51 28.97
C ALA A 243 9.66 -32.59 27.98
N LEU A 244 10.13 -32.40 26.74
CA LEU A 244 9.42 -31.59 25.74
C LEU A 244 8.09 -32.24 25.33
N PRO A 245 6.98 -31.47 25.22
CA PRO A 245 5.73 -32.00 24.70
C PRO A 245 5.87 -32.34 23.21
N ARG A 246 5.57 -33.59 22.84
CA ARG A 246 5.59 -34.10 21.45
C ARG A 246 4.17 -34.39 20.92
N SER A 247 3.15 -34.00 21.68
CA SER A 247 1.73 -34.24 21.40
C SER A 247 0.82 -33.27 22.18
N LEU A 248 -0.40 -33.03 21.71
CA LEU A 248 -1.36 -32.14 22.36
C LEU A 248 -1.72 -32.57 23.78
N GLY A 249 -1.86 -33.89 24.04
CA GLY A 249 -2.13 -34.40 25.39
C GLY A 249 -0.99 -34.14 26.38
N GLN A 250 0.27 -34.22 25.94
CA GLN A 250 1.44 -33.84 26.76
C GLN A 250 1.52 -32.33 26.96
N LEU A 251 1.17 -31.53 25.94
CA LEU A 251 1.14 -30.06 26.01
C LEU A 251 0.09 -29.55 27.01
N ASP A 252 -1.13 -30.11 26.97
CA ASP A 252 -2.19 -29.77 27.92
C ASP A 252 -1.78 -30.16 29.36
N ALA A 253 -1.19 -31.36 29.55
CA ALA A 253 -0.74 -31.87 30.85
C ALA A 253 0.53 -31.21 31.41
N ASN A 254 1.37 -30.59 30.57
CA ASN A 254 2.60 -29.91 31.00
C ASN A 254 2.28 -28.79 32.03
N LYS A 255 3.00 -28.73 33.15
CA LYS A 255 2.73 -27.76 34.23
C LYS A 255 3.68 -26.55 34.25
N THR A 256 4.72 -26.53 33.42
CA THR A 256 5.72 -25.45 33.40
C THR A 256 5.42 -24.37 32.35
N LEU A 257 4.83 -24.75 31.21
CA LEU A 257 4.49 -23.83 30.13
C LEU A 257 3.32 -22.89 30.51
N PRO A 258 3.50 -21.55 30.41
CA PRO A 258 2.43 -20.58 30.59
C PRO A 258 1.27 -20.80 29.61
N GLN A 259 0.03 -20.56 30.07
CA GLN A 259 -1.17 -20.80 29.27
C GLN A 259 -1.19 -20.08 27.90
N PRO A 260 -0.72 -18.82 27.74
CA PRO A 260 -0.63 -18.19 26.42
C PRO A 260 0.28 -18.96 25.44
N PHE A 261 1.38 -19.52 25.93
CA PHE A 261 2.32 -20.27 25.10
C PHE A 261 1.78 -21.67 24.76
N LYS A 262 1.06 -22.33 25.70
CA LYS A 262 0.28 -23.54 25.40
C LYS A 262 -0.74 -23.31 24.29
N ASN A 263 -1.52 -22.24 24.40
CA ASN A 263 -2.54 -21.88 23.41
C ASN A 263 -1.92 -21.68 22.02
N VAL A 264 -0.82 -20.94 21.93
CA VAL A 264 -0.05 -20.74 20.69
C VAL A 264 0.41 -22.08 20.10
N LEU A 265 1.06 -22.94 20.89
CA LEU A 265 1.54 -24.26 20.42
C LEU A 265 0.39 -25.15 19.94
N LYS A 266 -0.71 -25.20 20.71
CA LYS A 266 -1.91 -25.98 20.41
C LYS A 266 -2.57 -25.54 19.11
N HIS A 267 -2.87 -24.25 18.99
CA HIS A 267 -3.46 -23.65 17.80
C HIS A 267 -2.60 -23.84 16.55
N PHE A 268 -1.27 -23.75 16.69
CA PHE A 268 -0.36 -23.90 15.55
C PHE A 268 -0.31 -25.35 15.04
N THR A 269 -0.36 -26.34 15.94
CA THR A 269 -0.51 -27.76 15.56
C THR A 269 -1.88 -28.03 14.94
N GLU A 270 -2.97 -27.56 15.57
CA GLU A 270 -4.35 -27.78 15.11
C GLU A 270 -4.63 -27.11 13.74
N ARG A 271 -4.02 -25.95 13.47
CA ARG A 271 -4.16 -25.20 12.20
C ARG A 271 -3.05 -25.46 11.17
N ASN A 272 -2.27 -26.54 11.32
CA ASN A 272 -1.22 -26.96 10.38
C ASN A 272 -0.22 -25.83 10.01
N ILE A 273 0.25 -25.08 11.02
CA ILE A 273 1.37 -24.16 10.85
C ILE A 273 2.66 -24.99 10.77
N GLY A 274 3.46 -24.72 9.74
CA GLY A 274 4.68 -25.48 9.43
C GLY A 274 5.97 -24.75 9.76
N LEU A 275 5.90 -23.44 9.93
CA LEU A 275 7.04 -22.55 10.09
C LEU A 275 6.72 -21.43 11.07
N VAL A 276 7.57 -21.25 12.08
CA VAL A 276 7.65 -20.06 12.93
C VAL A 276 8.87 -19.24 12.54
N VAL A 277 8.68 -17.95 12.27
CA VAL A 277 9.77 -16.99 12.02
C VAL A 277 9.84 -15.98 13.16
N ARG A 278 11.00 -15.94 13.84
CA ARG A 278 11.29 -15.04 14.96
C ARG A 278 12.14 -13.86 14.50
N LEU A 279 11.68 -12.65 14.78
CA LEU A 279 12.31 -11.38 14.36
C LEU A 279 12.94 -10.59 15.53
N ASN A 280 12.78 -11.05 16.77
CA ASN A 280 13.34 -10.46 17.99
C ASN A 280 14.32 -11.39 18.70
N SER A 281 15.09 -10.82 19.64
CA SER A 281 15.94 -11.57 20.58
C SER A 281 15.18 -12.72 21.26
N PRO A 282 15.83 -13.88 21.54
CA PRO A 282 15.15 -15.04 22.12
C PRO A 282 14.53 -14.75 23.50
N LEU A 283 13.21 -14.92 23.59
CA LEU A 283 12.45 -14.87 24.86
C LEU A 283 11.87 -16.26 25.25
N TYR A 284 12.17 -17.29 24.45
CA TYR A 284 11.74 -18.69 24.63
C TYR A 284 12.64 -19.63 23.83
N SER A 285 12.74 -20.90 24.26
CA SER A 285 13.46 -21.94 23.51
C SER A 285 12.71 -22.36 22.23
N PRO A 286 13.36 -22.37 21.04
CA PRO A 286 12.71 -22.83 19.81
C PRO A 286 12.30 -24.30 19.85
N SER A 287 12.93 -25.10 20.71
CA SER A 287 12.70 -26.55 20.85
C SER A 287 11.24 -26.93 21.13
N PHE A 288 10.43 -26.04 21.73
CA PHE A 288 8.99 -26.28 21.96
C PHE A 288 8.18 -26.31 20.65
N PHE A 289 8.56 -25.55 19.63
CA PHE A 289 7.95 -25.63 18.30
C PHE A 289 8.49 -26.82 17.51
N GLU A 290 9.80 -27.06 17.58
CA GLU A 290 10.48 -28.15 16.87
C GLU A 290 9.98 -29.54 17.33
N SER A 291 9.78 -29.74 18.64
CA SER A 291 9.24 -30.98 19.23
C SER A 291 7.76 -31.24 18.87
N MET A 292 7.00 -30.19 18.53
CA MET A 292 5.64 -30.29 17.98
C MET A 292 5.62 -30.42 16.44
N GLY A 293 6.77 -30.64 15.79
CA GLY A 293 6.88 -30.83 14.34
C GLY A 293 6.80 -29.54 13.50
N ILE A 294 7.00 -28.38 14.12
CA ILE A 294 6.93 -27.06 13.49
C ILE A 294 8.36 -26.53 13.30
N SER A 295 8.75 -26.19 12.07
CA SER A 295 10.08 -25.64 11.80
C SER A 295 10.24 -24.25 12.44
N HIS A 296 11.39 -23.96 13.03
CA HIS A 296 11.70 -22.64 13.59
C HIS A 296 12.83 -21.97 12.81
N LEU A 297 12.75 -20.65 12.61
CA LEU A 297 13.80 -19.86 11.98
C LEU A 297 13.97 -18.48 12.62
N ASP A 298 15.20 -18.16 13.01
CA ASP A 298 15.61 -16.82 13.39
C ASP A 298 15.94 -15.95 12.15
N MET A 299 15.27 -14.80 12.06
CA MET A 299 15.51 -13.72 11.08
C MET A 299 15.51 -12.37 11.80
N ILE A 300 16.30 -12.29 12.88
CA ILE A 300 16.29 -11.20 13.86
C ILE A 300 16.87 -9.91 13.26
N PHE A 301 16.21 -8.78 13.54
CA PHE A 301 16.70 -7.42 13.28
C PHE A 301 16.11 -6.43 14.30
N ASP A 302 16.76 -5.27 14.47
CA ASP A 302 16.52 -4.35 15.59
C ASP A 302 15.13 -3.72 15.62
N ASP A 303 14.61 -3.42 16.82
CA ASP A 303 13.24 -2.93 16.96
C ASP A 303 13.04 -1.52 16.40
N GLY A 304 11.85 -1.26 15.85
CA GLY A 304 11.56 -0.02 15.11
C GLY A 304 12.28 0.15 13.76
N THR A 305 13.33 -0.63 13.47
CA THR A 305 14.07 -0.56 12.19
C THR A 305 13.34 -1.27 11.04
N CYS A 306 13.91 -1.20 9.83
CA CYS A 306 13.37 -1.81 8.62
C CYS A 306 14.29 -2.95 8.14
N PRO A 307 13.75 -4.10 7.65
CA PRO A 307 14.57 -5.24 7.28
C PRO A 307 15.38 -5.00 6.00
N PRO A 308 16.65 -5.44 5.92
CA PRO A 308 17.42 -5.43 4.68
C PRO A 308 16.73 -6.23 3.56
N LEU A 309 16.80 -5.77 2.32
CA LEU A 309 16.14 -6.43 1.18
C LEU A 309 16.60 -7.88 0.95
N THR A 310 17.84 -8.22 1.33
CA THR A 310 18.35 -9.61 1.34
C THR A 310 17.56 -10.50 2.31
N THR A 311 17.29 -10.01 3.53
CA THR A 311 16.42 -10.65 4.52
C THR A 311 14.99 -10.79 4.00
N VAL A 312 14.46 -9.77 3.32
CA VAL A 312 13.12 -9.83 2.72
C VAL A 312 13.04 -10.85 1.59
N ARG A 313 13.99 -10.88 0.64
CA ARG A 313 13.99 -11.87 -0.46
C ARG A 313 14.18 -13.30 0.08
N LYS A 314 14.96 -13.49 1.16
CA LYS A 314 15.05 -14.77 1.88
C LYS A 314 13.69 -15.19 2.48
N PHE A 315 13.01 -14.28 3.18
CA PHE A 315 11.70 -14.54 3.76
C PHE A 315 10.66 -14.89 2.68
N ILE A 316 10.58 -14.08 1.61
CA ILE A 316 9.61 -14.28 0.52
C ILE A 316 9.76 -15.66 -0.12
N ARG A 317 11.00 -16.07 -0.45
CA ARG A 317 11.26 -17.40 -1.05
C ARG A 317 10.84 -18.55 -0.13
N LEU A 318 11.23 -18.49 1.15
CA LEU A 318 10.88 -19.51 2.14
C LEU A 318 9.36 -19.58 2.39
N ALA A 319 8.70 -18.43 2.42
CA ALA A 319 7.26 -18.34 2.60
C ALA A 319 6.51 -18.88 1.37
N HIS A 320 6.95 -18.51 0.17
CA HIS A 320 6.37 -19.01 -1.08
C HIS A 320 6.50 -20.54 -1.18
N GLU A 321 7.66 -21.11 -0.84
CA GLU A 321 7.87 -22.57 -0.79
C GLU A 321 6.94 -23.24 0.25
N THR A 322 6.85 -22.69 1.45
CA THR A 322 6.05 -23.28 2.54
C THR A 322 4.55 -23.27 2.24
N ILE A 323 4.05 -22.20 1.63
CA ILE A 323 2.65 -22.07 1.20
C ILE A 323 2.37 -22.91 -0.05
N THR A 324 3.18 -22.77 -1.10
CA THR A 324 2.85 -23.36 -2.41
C THR A 324 3.25 -24.82 -2.55
N VAL A 325 4.36 -25.25 -1.95
CA VAL A 325 4.88 -26.63 -2.03
C VAL A 325 4.48 -27.43 -0.80
N LYS A 326 4.77 -26.94 0.41
CA LYS A 326 4.53 -27.69 1.67
C LYS A 326 3.08 -27.66 2.16
N LYS A 327 2.25 -26.75 1.62
CA LYS A 327 0.84 -26.54 1.99
C LYS A 327 0.63 -26.34 3.50
N LYS A 328 1.52 -25.57 4.14
CA LYS A 328 1.43 -25.25 5.58
C LYS A 328 1.34 -23.75 5.82
N GLY A 329 0.69 -23.38 6.92
CA GLY A 329 0.65 -21.99 7.39
C GLY A 329 1.99 -21.52 7.97
N ILE A 330 2.16 -20.20 8.09
CA ILE A 330 3.37 -19.56 8.62
C ILE A 330 2.97 -18.62 9.74
N ALA A 331 3.61 -18.76 10.90
CA ALA A 331 3.50 -17.81 12.00
C ALA A 331 4.74 -16.89 12.04
N VAL A 332 4.54 -15.59 12.20
CA VAL A 332 5.64 -14.60 12.24
C VAL A 332 5.48 -13.69 13.45
N HIS A 333 6.53 -13.55 14.26
CA HIS A 333 6.51 -12.66 15.43
C HIS A 333 7.76 -11.79 15.54
N CYS A 334 7.54 -10.61 16.13
CA CYS A 334 8.57 -9.84 16.80
C CYS A 334 8.20 -9.75 18.30
N LYS A 335 8.57 -8.67 19.01
CA LYS A 335 8.15 -8.46 20.40
C LYS A 335 6.62 -8.48 20.56
N ALA A 336 5.89 -7.71 19.74
CA ALA A 336 4.43 -7.55 19.80
C ALA A 336 3.69 -7.98 18.52
N GLY A 337 4.39 -8.55 17.53
CA GLY A 337 3.78 -8.99 16.27
C GLY A 337 3.29 -7.88 15.32
N LEU A 338 3.62 -6.61 15.57
CA LEU A 338 3.07 -5.46 14.83
C LEU A 338 4.00 -4.94 13.72
N GLY A 339 5.06 -4.21 14.11
CA GLY A 339 5.93 -3.49 13.18
C GLY A 339 6.76 -4.40 12.28
N ARG A 340 7.86 -4.97 12.83
CA ARG A 340 8.79 -5.86 12.12
C ARG A 340 8.09 -7.04 11.41
N THR A 341 7.05 -7.61 12.03
CA THR A 341 6.19 -8.66 11.45
C THR A 341 5.45 -8.16 10.22
N GLY A 342 4.82 -6.99 10.29
CA GLY A 342 4.12 -6.35 9.17
C GLY A 342 5.03 -5.99 7.99
N CYS A 343 6.31 -5.67 8.24
CA CYS A 343 7.28 -5.46 7.14
C CYS A 343 7.42 -6.69 6.24
N LEU A 344 7.56 -7.88 6.84
CA LEU A 344 7.80 -9.13 6.10
C LEU A 344 6.52 -9.71 5.50
N ILE A 345 5.42 -9.76 6.27
CA ILE A 345 4.11 -10.20 5.77
C ILE A 345 3.63 -9.26 4.65
N GLY A 346 3.70 -7.94 4.87
CA GLY A 346 3.32 -6.93 3.88
C GLY A 346 4.13 -7.02 2.59
N ALA A 347 5.45 -7.20 2.68
CA ALA A 347 6.31 -7.38 1.51
C ALA A 347 5.95 -8.64 0.70
N TYR A 348 5.67 -9.77 1.36
CA TYR A 348 5.20 -10.99 0.67
C TYR A 348 3.84 -10.77 -0.01
N LEU A 349 2.90 -10.12 0.66
CA LEU A 349 1.56 -9.91 0.12
C LEU A 349 1.57 -8.92 -1.06
N ILE A 350 2.41 -7.86 -1.01
CA ILE A 350 2.68 -7.01 -2.19
C ILE A 350 3.26 -7.84 -3.34
N TYR A 351 4.30 -8.65 -3.08
CA TYR A 351 4.92 -9.54 -4.07
C TYR A 351 3.90 -10.47 -4.74
N ARG A 352 3.13 -11.23 -3.96
CA ARG A 352 2.25 -12.27 -4.49
C ARG A 352 0.94 -11.73 -5.06
N HIS A 353 0.36 -10.68 -4.49
CA HIS A 353 -1.02 -10.25 -4.76
C HIS A 353 -1.15 -8.81 -5.30
N GLY A 354 -0.04 -8.09 -5.54
CA GLY A 354 -0.10 -6.78 -6.22
C GLY A 354 -0.80 -5.68 -5.43
N PHE A 355 -0.78 -5.75 -4.09
CA PHE A 355 -1.20 -4.65 -3.24
C PHE A 355 -0.30 -3.41 -3.44
N THR A 356 -0.86 -2.22 -3.18
CA THR A 356 -0.06 -1.03 -2.86
C THR A 356 0.35 -1.06 -1.38
N ALA A 357 1.35 -0.26 -1.01
CA ALA A 357 1.77 -0.17 0.39
C ALA A 357 0.64 0.35 1.31
N ASN A 358 -0.16 1.32 0.86
CA ASN A 358 -1.30 1.82 1.64
C ASN A 358 -2.35 0.73 1.86
N GLU A 359 -2.78 0.07 0.77
CA GLU A 359 -3.77 -1.00 0.80
C GLU A 359 -3.36 -2.14 1.75
N ILE A 360 -2.09 -2.56 1.72
CA ILE A 360 -1.64 -3.68 2.56
C ILE A 360 -1.45 -3.29 4.03
N ILE A 361 -0.98 -2.07 4.32
CA ILE A 361 -0.96 -1.55 5.70
C ILE A 361 -2.38 -1.45 6.24
N ALA A 362 -3.32 -0.99 5.42
CA ALA A 362 -4.72 -0.86 5.78
C ALA A 362 -5.39 -2.22 6.02
N PHE A 363 -5.21 -3.19 5.11
CA PHE A 363 -5.72 -4.55 5.29
C PHE A 363 -5.10 -5.26 6.49
N MET A 364 -3.77 -5.17 6.68
CA MET A 364 -3.12 -5.73 7.86
C MET A 364 -3.66 -5.12 9.16
N ARG A 365 -3.89 -3.80 9.22
CA ARG A 365 -4.52 -3.14 10.38
C ARG A 365 -5.99 -3.52 10.58
N PHE A 366 -6.71 -3.82 9.50
CA PHE A 366 -8.08 -4.35 9.55
C PHE A 366 -8.16 -5.79 10.09
N MET A 367 -7.10 -6.60 9.92
CA MET A 367 -7.00 -7.96 10.48
C MET A 367 -6.32 -8.01 11.86
N ARG A 368 -5.39 -7.08 12.15
CA ARG A 368 -4.69 -6.91 13.43
C ARG A 368 -4.28 -5.44 13.60
N PRO A 369 -4.93 -4.66 14.47
CA PRO A 369 -4.62 -3.24 14.67
C PRO A 369 -3.13 -2.96 14.94
N GLY A 370 -2.67 -1.76 14.57
CA GLY A 370 -1.30 -1.28 14.85
C GLY A 370 -0.15 -1.87 14.02
N MET A 371 -0.39 -2.81 13.09
CA MET A 371 0.68 -3.35 12.22
C MET A 371 1.36 -2.28 11.35
N VAL A 372 2.68 -2.46 11.12
CA VAL A 372 3.62 -1.55 10.44
C VAL A 372 3.71 -0.16 11.12
N VAL A 373 4.86 0.15 11.74
CA VAL A 373 4.99 1.29 12.68
C VAL A 373 6.05 2.30 12.22
N GLY A 374 5.76 3.59 12.34
CA GLY A 374 6.67 4.70 12.05
C GLY A 374 7.35 4.59 10.67
N PRO A 375 8.71 4.58 10.59
CA PRO A 375 9.46 4.60 9.34
C PRO A 375 9.22 3.37 8.45
N GLN A 376 8.72 2.27 9.03
CA GLN A 376 8.40 1.04 8.30
C GLN A 376 7.30 1.25 7.24
N GLN A 377 6.44 2.26 7.44
CA GLN A 377 5.39 2.62 6.47
C GLN A 377 6.00 3.21 5.20
N HIS A 378 6.89 4.20 5.34
CA HIS A 378 7.65 4.80 4.23
C HIS A 378 8.54 3.76 3.54
N TRP A 379 9.21 2.91 4.31
CA TRP A 379 10.02 1.82 3.76
C TRP A 379 9.19 0.86 2.90
N LEU A 380 8.01 0.44 3.36
CA LEU A 380 7.12 -0.41 2.57
C LEU A 380 6.60 0.32 1.33
N HIS A 381 6.32 1.63 1.45
CA HIS A 381 5.90 2.48 0.32
C HIS A 381 6.96 2.61 -0.77
N ILE A 382 8.23 2.79 -0.40
CA ILE A 382 9.33 2.96 -1.37
C ILE A 382 9.66 1.61 -2.04
N ASN A 383 9.68 0.51 -1.28
CA ASN A 383 10.11 -0.80 -1.79
C ASN A 383 8.99 -1.62 -2.47
N GLN A 384 7.73 -1.15 -2.47
CA GLN A 384 6.61 -1.89 -3.08
C GLN A 384 6.78 -2.21 -4.58
N GLY A 385 7.54 -1.38 -5.33
CA GLY A 385 7.84 -1.65 -6.73
C GLY A 385 8.73 -2.88 -6.87
N VAL A 386 9.83 -2.90 -6.13
CA VAL A 386 10.83 -3.98 -6.05
C VAL A 386 10.18 -5.32 -5.67
N PHE A 387 9.24 -5.35 -4.72
CA PHE A 387 8.54 -6.59 -4.35
C PHE A 387 7.65 -7.14 -5.48
N ARG A 388 6.97 -6.27 -6.25
CA ARG A 388 6.17 -6.69 -7.43
C ARG A 388 7.05 -7.11 -8.59
N GLU A 389 8.19 -6.47 -8.78
CA GLU A 389 9.21 -6.82 -9.77
C GLU A 389 9.74 -8.24 -9.53
N TRP A 390 10.08 -8.61 -8.30
CA TRP A 390 10.56 -9.97 -7.97
C TRP A 390 9.54 -11.09 -8.30
N TRP A 391 8.24 -10.79 -8.25
CA TRP A 391 7.20 -11.74 -8.68
C TRP A 391 7.13 -11.87 -10.21
N ILE A 392 7.42 -10.79 -10.94
CA ILE A 392 7.51 -10.80 -12.40
C ILE A 392 8.78 -11.54 -12.85
N GLU A 393 9.94 -11.26 -12.24
CA GLU A 393 11.21 -12.00 -12.40
C GLU A 393 10.98 -13.51 -12.28
N GLU A 394 10.50 -13.96 -11.11
CA GLU A 394 10.35 -15.39 -10.82
C GLU A 394 9.27 -16.07 -11.67
N ARG A 395 8.24 -15.34 -12.13
CA ARG A 395 7.25 -15.89 -13.08
C ARG A 395 7.84 -16.05 -14.49
N ILE A 396 8.68 -15.11 -14.94
CA ILE A 396 9.36 -15.19 -16.24
C ILE A 396 10.40 -16.32 -16.20
N GLU A 397 11.26 -16.38 -15.18
CA GLU A 397 12.26 -17.46 -15.01
C GLU A 397 11.58 -18.84 -15.00
N ARG A 398 10.50 -18.99 -14.22
CA ARG A 398 9.75 -20.25 -14.10
C ARG A 398 9.05 -20.66 -15.40
N LYS A 399 8.61 -19.70 -16.22
CA LYS A 399 8.07 -19.96 -17.56
C LYS A 399 9.20 -20.39 -18.51
N LEU A 400 10.27 -19.61 -18.61
CA LEU A 400 11.40 -19.86 -19.50
C LEU A 400 12.06 -21.22 -19.19
N ARG A 401 12.25 -21.55 -17.90
CA ARG A 401 12.78 -22.84 -17.46
C ARG A 401 11.88 -24.02 -17.84
N LYS A 402 10.55 -23.84 -17.84
CA LYS A 402 9.59 -24.86 -18.31
C LYS A 402 9.67 -25.04 -19.82
N GLU A 403 9.81 -23.95 -20.58
CA GLU A 403 9.94 -23.97 -22.04
C GLU A 403 11.28 -24.60 -22.47
N MET A 404 12.39 -24.26 -21.81
CA MET A 404 13.69 -24.91 -21.99
C MET A 404 13.63 -26.42 -21.68
N ALA A 405 12.97 -26.81 -20.58
CA ALA A 405 12.82 -28.22 -20.22
C ALA A 405 11.94 -29.00 -21.22
N ALA A 406 10.90 -28.38 -21.77
CA ALA A 406 10.07 -28.98 -22.82
C ALA A 406 10.85 -29.15 -24.14
N ASN A 407 11.62 -28.14 -24.55
CA ASN A 407 12.43 -28.18 -25.76
C ASN A 407 13.58 -29.20 -25.65
N ALA A 408 14.20 -29.33 -24.47
CA ALA A 408 15.23 -30.33 -24.21
C ALA A 408 14.69 -31.78 -24.14
N ALA A 409 13.38 -31.97 -23.97
CA ALA A 409 12.72 -33.27 -23.96
C ALA A 409 12.37 -33.81 -25.37
N ALA A 410 12.61 -33.03 -26.43
CA ALA A 410 12.44 -33.49 -27.81
C ALA A 410 13.74 -34.15 -28.33
N PRO A 411 13.80 -35.48 -28.48
CA PRO A 411 15.00 -36.14 -28.99
C PRO A 411 15.21 -35.80 -30.47
N SER A 412 16.25 -35.03 -30.77
CA SER A 412 16.65 -34.70 -32.14
C SER A 412 17.23 -35.93 -32.84
N THR A 413 16.37 -36.77 -33.42
CA THR A 413 16.79 -37.93 -34.21
C THR A 413 17.62 -37.46 -35.42
N PRO A 414 18.91 -37.82 -35.54
CA PRO A 414 19.72 -37.37 -36.67
C PRO A 414 19.23 -38.06 -37.94
N ILE A 415 18.63 -37.28 -38.85
CA ILE A 415 18.20 -37.78 -40.16
C ILE A 415 19.45 -38.18 -40.96
N ARG A 416 19.68 -39.49 -41.05
CA ARG A 416 20.82 -40.08 -41.75
C ARG A 416 20.68 -39.83 -43.26
N ALA A 417 21.30 -38.76 -43.75
CA ALA A 417 21.32 -38.40 -45.17
C ALA A 417 22.00 -39.49 -46.01
N MET A 418 21.19 -40.43 -46.54
CA MET A 418 21.68 -41.46 -47.45
C MET A 418 21.86 -40.89 -48.85
N GLN A 419 23.10 -40.78 -49.30
CA GLN A 419 23.41 -40.51 -50.70
C GLN A 419 22.85 -41.64 -51.58
N LYS A 420 22.04 -41.28 -52.59
CA LYS A 420 21.78 -42.13 -53.76
C LYS A 420 21.93 -41.32 -55.04
N THR A 421 23.16 -41.27 -55.52
CA THR A 421 23.48 -40.89 -56.89
C THR A 421 22.86 -41.91 -57.85
N SER A 422 22.11 -41.45 -58.86
CA SER A 422 21.73 -42.28 -60.01
C SER A 422 21.62 -41.37 -61.24
N ILE A 423 22.29 -41.75 -62.32
CA ILE A 423 22.47 -40.92 -63.52
C ILE A 423 21.89 -41.64 -64.74
N ARG A 424 21.01 -40.96 -65.48
CA ARG A 424 20.76 -41.15 -66.92
C ARG A 424 20.06 -39.87 -67.43
N ASN A 425 20.79 -38.96 -68.08
CA ASN A 425 21.06 -38.90 -69.54
C ASN A 425 19.81 -38.63 -70.40
N GLY A 426 19.76 -37.43 -71.00
CA GLY A 426 18.74 -36.96 -71.94
C GLY A 426 19.06 -35.56 -72.45
N GLN A 427 19.89 -35.47 -73.48
CA GLN A 427 20.59 -34.26 -73.97
C GLN A 427 19.71 -33.04 -74.31
N ALA A 428 20.20 -31.82 -73.99
CA ALA A 428 20.02 -30.62 -74.83
C ALA A 428 21.11 -29.54 -74.60
N SER A 429 21.76 -29.15 -75.69
CA SER A 429 22.63 -27.98 -75.97
C SER A 429 22.77 -26.79 -74.98
N THR A 430 23.99 -26.64 -74.43
CA THR A 430 24.88 -25.42 -74.41
C THR A 430 24.46 -24.03 -73.83
N PRO A 431 25.44 -23.18 -73.41
CA PRO A 431 25.24 -21.98 -72.56
C PRO A 431 25.43 -20.65 -73.37
N PRO A 432 25.64 -19.40 -72.81
CA PRO A 432 25.83 -19.01 -71.40
C PRO A 432 25.25 -17.65 -70.88
N HIS A 433 25.42 -17.46 -69.55
CA HIS A 433 25.82 -16.22 -68.85
C HIS A 433 24.80 -15.16 -68.35
N ARG A 434 25.17 -14.57 -67.18
CA ARG A 434 24.81 -13.26 -66.59
C ARG A 434 23.44 -13.02 -65.92
N SER A 435 23.44 -13.29 -64.60
CA SER A 435 23.23 -12.28 -63.51
C SER A 435 21.87 -11.59 -63.28
N THR A 436 21.45 -11.62 -62.00
CA THR A 436 20.74 -10.55 -61.22
C THR A 436 19.35 -10.09 -61.68
N SER A 437 18.43 -9.61 -60.82
CA SER A 437 18.17 -9.73 -59.37
C SER A 437 16.85 -8.96 -59.08
N ASN A 438 16.28 -9.06 -57.88
CA ASN A 438 15.16 -8.24 -57.36
C ASN A 438 13.77 -8.45 -58.02
N ARG A 439 12.63 -8.06 -57.40
CA ARG A 439 12.19 -8.14 -55.97
C ARG A 439 10.69 -7.75 -55.87
N THR A 440 9.82 -8.67 -55.41
CA THR A 440 8.48 -8.37 -54.79
C THR A 440 7.43 -7.62 -55.67
N PRO A 441 6.19 -7.33 -55.21
CA PRO A 441 5.16 -8.30 -54.80
C PRO A 441 3.72 -7.99 -55.32
N LEU A 442 2.74 -8.81 -54.87
CA LEU A 442 1.29 -8.53 -54.73
C LEU A 442 0.36 -8.86 -55.93
N SER A 443 -0.93 -9.06 -55.60
CA SER A 443 -2.07 -9.46 -56.46
C SER A 443 -2.05 -10.95 -56.90
N GLU A 444 -3.16 -11.69 -57.02
CA GLU A 444 -4.60 -11.43 -56.82
C GLU A 444 -5.14 -12.53 -55.85
N VAL A 445 -6.03 -12.28 -54.87
CA VAL A 445 -7.46 -11.93 -54.96
C VAL A 445 -8.25 -12.90 -55.83
N ASP A 446 -9.03 -13.77 -55.20
CA ASP A 446 -10.21 -14.37 -55.82
C ASP A 446 -11.38 -14.36 -54.82
N HIS A 447 -12.61 -14.31 -55.32
CA HIS A 447 -13.84 -14.17 -54.53
C HIS A 447 -14.78 -15.31 -54.87
N ASP A 448 -15.38 -15.96 -53.86
CA ASP A 448 -16.79 -16.33 -54.02
C ASP A 448 -17.56 -16.39 -52.69
N ARG A 449 -18.89 -16.35 -52.79
CA ARG A 449 -19.83 -16.08 -51.69
C ARG A 449 -20.65 -17.30 -51.28
N ASN A 450 -20.94 -17.41 -49.99
CA ASN A 450 -22.34 -17.28 -49.53
C ASN A 450 -22.49 -17.13 -48.00
N ASN A 451 -23.64 -16.57 -47.60
CA ASN A 451 -23.97 -16.24 -46.20
C ASN A 451 -24.41 -17.46 -45.38
N ILE A 452 -24.05 -17.45 -44.09
CA ILE A 452 -24.95 -17.58 -42.93
C ILE A 452 -24.26 -16.81 -41.78
N GLY A 453 -25.01 -16.05 -40.97
CA GLY A 453 -24.44 -15.20 -39.92
C GLY A 453 -25.10 -15.40 -38.56
N VAL A 454 -24.29 -15.33 -37.50
CA VAL A 454 -24.68 -15.22 -36.08
C VAL A 454 -23.70 -14.23 -35.43
N GLN A 455 -24.13 -13.53 -34.38
CA GLN A 455 -23.50 -12.31 -33.85
C GLN A 455 -22.32 -12.55 -32.90
N GLU A 456 -21.37 -11.60 -32.88
CA GLU A 456 -20.59 -11.27 -31.68
C GLU A 456 -21.06 -9.89 -31.16
N ASP A 457 -21.66 -9.85 -29.98
CA ASP A 457 -22.15 -8.63 -29.32
C ASP A 457 -21.77 -8.65 -27.82
N TYR A 458 -20.50 -8.36 -27.49
CA TYR A 458 -20.02 -8.17 -26.11
C TYR A 458 -18.94 -7.08 -25.99
N LEU A 459 -19.34 -5.82 -26.14
CA LEU A 459 -18.59 -4.66 -25.64
C LEU A 459 -19.49 -3.80 -24.74
N PRO A 460 -19.01 -3.33 -23.57
CA PRO A 460 -19.86 -2.63 -22.60
C PRO A 460 -20.26 -1.22 -23.04
N ALA A 461 -21.40 -0.75 -22.53
CA ALA A 461 -22.06 0.49 -22.93
C ALA A 461 -21.22 1.77 -22.63
N PRO A 462 -21.38 2.85 -23.44
CA PRO A 462 -20.52 4.03 -23.37
C PRO A 462 -20.85 4.98 -22.20
N THR A 463 -19.81 5.43 -21.50
CA THR A 463 -19.91 6.43 -20.42
C THR A 463 -20.11 7.85 -20.97
N PRO A 464 -20.99 8.70 -20.39
CA PRO A 464 -21.27 10.02 -20.96
C PRO A 464 -20.15 11.07 -20.80
N GLY A 465 -19.80 11.72 -21.92
CA GLY A 465 -19.64 13.17 -21.98
C GLY A 465 -18.36 13.84 -21.45
N GLN A 466 -17.28 13.81 -22.24
CA GLN A 466 -16.31 14.92 -22.29
C GLN A 466 -16.28 15.54 -23.70
N PRO A 467 -16.41 16.88 -23.86
CA PRO A 467 -16.41 17.50 -25.18
C PRO A 467 -15.03 17.49 -25.85
N ARG A 468 -14.89 16.75 -26.97
CA ARG A 468 -13.71 16.85 -27.84
C ARG A 468 -13.98 17.83 -28.99
N LYS A 469 -13.04 18.75 -29.24
CA LYS A 469 -13.04 19.58 -30.47
C LYS A 469 -12.28 18.86 -31.59
N THR A 470 -12.87 18.90 -32.78
CA THR A 470 -12.32 18.49 -34.09
C THR A 470 -12.86 19.47 -35.14
N ASN A 471 -12.22 19.77 -36.27
CA ASN A 471 -10.86 19.51 -36.76
C ASN A 471 -10.57 20.49 -37.93
N ARG A 472 -9.30 20.85 -38.14
CA ARG A 472 -8.64 21.28 -39.41
C ARG A 472 -7.19 21.67 -39.05
N ALA A 473 -6.13 21.13 -39.66
CA ALA A 473 -5.75 21.12 -41.07
C ALA A 473 -5.55 22.56 -41.61
N ASP A 474 -4.45 22.89 -42.30
CA ASP A 474 -3.63 22.04 -43.17
C ASP A 474 -2.15 22.51 -43.29
N ARG A 475 -1.30 21.67 -43.91
CA ARG A 475 -0.11 21.98 -44.74
C ARG A 475 1.31 22.29 -44.19
N HIS A 476 2.25 21.64 -44.90
CA HIS A 476 3.64 21.98 -45.29
C HIS A 476 4.83 21.88 -44.30
N HIS A 477 5.56 20.76 -44.43
CA HIS A 477 7.05 20.74 -44.41
C HIS A 477 7.61 21.26 -45.76
N PRO A 478 8.89 21.66 -45.83
CA PRO A 478 9.89 20.75 -46.44
C PRO A 478 11.35 20.84 -45.92
N TYR A 479 12.06 19.69 -45.92
CA TYR A 479 13.53 19.53 -46.13
C TYR A 479 14.48 20.11 -45.02
N GLN A 480 15.73 19.65 -44.78
CA GLN A 480 16.50 18.49 -45.30
C GLN A 480 17.56 17.93 -44.31
N ARG A 481 18.01 16.70 -44.61
CA ARG A 481 19.28 15.98 -44.27
C ARG A 481 20.60 16.80 -44.39
N SER A 482 21.77 16.51 -43.78
CA SER A 482 22.27 15.51 -42.78
C SER A 482 23.65 15.95 -42.18
N THR A 483 24.23 15.12 -41.29
CA THR A 483 25.70 14.79 -41.13
C THR A 483 26.72 15.84 -40.66
N SER A 484 27.00 15.82 -39.34
CA SER A 484 28.30 15.46 -38.71
C SER A 484 29.65 15.72 -39.42
N TYR A 485 30.60 16.32 -38.69
CA TYR A 485 31.97 15.81 -38.54
C TYR A 485 32.61 16.27 -37.20
N THR A 486 33.75 15.68 -36.83
CA THR A 486 34.37 15.73 -35.50
C THR A 486 35.57 16.68 -35.38
N ALA A 487 35.66 17.41 -34.26
CA ALA A 487 36.89 18.01 -33.72
C ALA A 487 36.86 18.02 -32.17
N THR A 488 37.95 18.47 -31.54
CA THR A 488 38.55 17.73 -30.41
C THR A 488 39.47 18.56 -29.50
N VAL A 489 39.40 18.33 -28.16
CA VAL A 489 40.36 18.75 -27.08
C VAL A 489 40.56 20.30 -26.94
N GLU A 490 41.04 20.94 -25.85
CA GLU A 490 41.78 20.57 -24.61
C GLU A 490 41.25 21.26 -23.31
N GLU A 491 41.77 20.78 -22.18
CA GLU A 491 42.06 21.33 -20.81
C GLU A 491 41.78 22.81 -20.42
N GLU A 492 41.87 23.23 -19.13
CA GLU A 492 41.48 22.67 -17.81
C GLU A 492 41.73 23.77 -16.71
N ALA A 493 41.36 23.50 -15.44
CA ALA A 493 41.71 24.24 -14.21
C ALA A 493 41.22 25.70 -14.05
N GLY A 494 41.02 26.22 -12.82
CA GLY A 494 41.10 25.60 -11.49
C GLY A 494 41.21 26.64 -10.35
N ILE A 495 41.52 26.17 -9.12
CA ILE A 495 41.81 26.96 -7.89
C ILE A 495 40.52 27.53 -7.22
N HIS A 496 40.01 27.01 -6.09
CA HIS A 496 40.52 26.91 -4.69
C HIS A 496 40.72 28.30 -4.03
N GLN A 497 40.62 28.54 -2.71
CA GLN A 497 40.83 27.78 -1.46
C GLN A 497 39.75 28.20 -0.40
N ASP A 498 39.71 27.79 0.89
CA ASP A 498 40.69 27.09 1.74
C ASP A 498 40.07 26.22 2.85
N THR A 499 40.91 25.49 3.60
CA THR A 499 40.52 24.50 4.63
C THR A 499 40.69 24.97 6.07
N THR A 500 39.98 24.34 7.03
CA THR A 500 40.60 23.73 8.23
C THR A 500 39.62 22.89 9.05
N GLU A 501 40.07 21.72 9.53
CA GLU A 501 39.46 20.95 10.62
C GLU A 501 40.46 20.86 11.80
N VAL A 502 39.96 20.55 13.01
CA VAL A 502 40.80 20.13 14.15
C VAL A 502 40.19 18.90 14.81
N ILE A 503 40.95 17.81 14.85
CA ILE A 503 40.60 16.54 15.48
C ILE A 503 41.16 16.50 16.91
N THR A 504 40.48 15.82 17.84
CA THR A 504 41.10 15.36 19.09
C THR A 504 40.56 13.98 19.48
N ILE A 505 41.45 13.08 19.92
CA ILE A 505 41.16 11.66 20.24
C ILE A 505 41.48 11.42 21.73
N HIS A 506 40.71 10.56 22.42
CA HIS A 506 41.11 10.03 23.74
C HIS A 506 40.60 8.60 24.04
N LYS A 507 41.12 8.04 25.15
CA LYS A 507 41.00 6.68 25.70
C LYS A 507 41.08 6.78 27.24
N GLN A 508 40.66 5.84 28.09
CA GLN A 508 39.92 4.55 28.03
C GLN A 508 39.26 4.37 29.45
N THR A 509 38.57 3.32 29.90
CA THR A 509 38.49 1.88 29.52
C THR A 509 37.04 1.36 29.76
N HIS A 510 36.86 0.13 30.28
CA HIS A 510 35.57 -0.46 30.69
C HIS A 510 35.05 0.06 32.05
N SER A 511 33.73 0.12 32.18
CA SER A 511 32.97 -0.15 33.42
C SER A 511 31.62 -0.78 33.03
N VAL A 512 30.91 -1.40 33.98
CA VAL A 512 29.55 -1.95 33.79
C VAL A 512 28.56 -1.24 34.70
N GLU A 513 27.67 -0.44 34.11
CA GLU A 513 26.53 0.21 34.78
C GLU A 513 25.25 0.02 33.93
N SER A 514 24.08 0.17 34.57
CA SER A 514 22.77 -0.04 33.93
C SER A 514 22.26 1.23 33.22
N ASP A 515 21.57 1.06 32.08
CA ASP A 515 20.98 2.14 31.26
C ASP A 515 19.99 3.06 32.02
N GLU A 516 19.49 2.63 33.17
CA GLU A 516 18.46 3.35 33.93
C GLU A 516 18.98 4.62 34.64
N GLU A 517 20.24 4.64 35.11
CA GLU A 517 20.74 5.77 35.92
C GLU A 517 21.11 7.00 35.06
N LEU A 518 21.59 6.77 33.83
CA LEU A 518 21.92 7.85 32.89
C LEU A 518 20.69 8.71 32.56
N HIS A 519 19.53 8.06 32.39
CA HIS A 519 18.25 8.72 32.08
C HIS A 519 17.67 9.52 33.25
N MET A 520 17.99 9.16 34.50
CA MET A 520 17.62 9.92 35.69
C MET A 520 18.43 11.22 35.81
N ARG A 521 19.76 11.15 35.61
CA ARG A 521 20.65 12.32 35.75
C ARG A 521 20.38 13.44 34.74
N MET A 522 19.80 13.15 33.57
CA MET A 522 19.43 14.19 32.59
C MET A 522 18.19 15.03 32.95
N ARG A 523 17.44 14.71 34.03
CA ARG A 523 16.14 15.37 34.32
C ARG A 523 16.20 16.52 35.34
N SER A 524 17.35 16.79 35.97
CA SER A 524 17.44 17.69 37.15
C SER A 524 17.92 19.13 36.87
N HIS A 525 17.72 19.68 35.67
CA HIS A 525 17.87 21.12 35.43
C HIS A 525 16.73 21.73 34.61
N ARG A 526 15.87 22.51 35.28
CA ARG A 526 14.96 23.49 34.67
C ARG A 526 15.11 24.84 35.37
N LYS A 527 15.27 25.91 34.58
CA LYS A 527 14.89 27.29 34.96
C LYS A 527 13.94 27.80 33.89
N ALA A 528 13.00 28.65 34.29
CA ALA A 528 11.97 29.18 33.39
C ALA A 528 12.49 30.37 32.57
N SER A 529 11.90 30.57 31.39
CA SER A 529 12.00 31.78 30.58
C SER A 529 10.60 32.21 30.12
N ALA A 530 10.43 33.51 29.87
CA ALA A 530 9.11 34.14 29.75
C ALA A 530 8.61 34.28 28.30
N SER A 531 7.30 34.53 28.16
CA SER A 531 6.60 34.72 26.89
C SER A 531 6.94 36.05 26.20
N PRO A 532 7.00 36.09 24.86
CA PRO A 532 6.96 37.33 24.09
C PRO A 532 5.71 37.49 23.20
N GLY A 533 5.09 38.66 23.31
CA GLY A 533 4.59 39.49 22.19
C GLY A 533 3.72 38.88 21.07
N ARG A 534 2.43 39.23 21.07
CA ARG A 534 1.55 39.21 19.88
C ARG A 534 2.15 40.06 18.75
N SER A 535 2.25 39.51 17.55
CA SER A 535 2.34 40.31 16.32
C SER A 535 1.57 39.67 15.17
N GLU A 536 0.91 40.49 14.37
CA GLU A 536 0.16 40.06 13.20
C GLU A 536 0.97 40.31 11.93
N LYS A 537 1.16 39.28 11.09
CA LYS A 537 1.39 39.46 9.65
C LYS A 537 1.09 38.20 8.84
N ARG A 538 0.87 38.44 7.55
CA ARG A 538 0.18 37.58 6.59
C ARG A 538 1.17 36.66 5.87
N SER A 539 0.87 35.37 5.78
CA SER A 539 1.63 34.40 4.98
C SER A 539 1.51 34.70 3.48
N VAL A 540 2.60 34.47 2.74
CA VAL A 540 2.64 34.52 1.26
C VAL A 540 3.17 33.19 0.74
N SER A 541 2.49 32.64 -0.26
CA SER A 541 2.82 31.35 -0.89
C SER A 541 3.92 31.48 -1.93
N HIS A 542 4.96 30.65 -1.85
CA HIS A 542 5.91 30.43 -2.94
C HIS A 542 5.60 29.12 -3.65
N SER A 543 5.20 29.20 -4.92
CA SER A 543 5.10 28.07 -5.84
C SER A 543 6.43 27.89 -6.58
N ALA A 544 7.15 26.81 -6.30
CA ALA A 544 8.35 26.41 -7.03
C ALA A 544 8.06 25.19 -7.90
N ALA A 545 8.43 25.25 -9.19
CA ALA A 545 8.38 24.12 -10.09
C ALA A 545 9.78 23.52 -10.22
N THR A 546 9.93 22.23 -9.94
CA THR A 546 11.20 21.51 -10.05
C THR A 546 11.22 20.67 -11.33
N VAL A 547 12.19 20.94 -12.20
CA VAL A 547 12.49 20.10 -13.36
C VAL A 547 13.35 18.92 -12.89
N TYR A 548 12.91 17.69 -13.16
CA TYR A 548 13.73 16.51 -12.94
C TYR A 548 14.66 16.28 -14.13
N GLN A 549 15.96 16.30 -13.88
CA GLN A 549 16.99 15.99 -14.86
C GLN A 549 17.55 14.60 -14.56
N THR A 550 17.10 13.61 -15.33
CA THR A 550 17.46 12.19 -15.15
C THR A 550 18.90 11.94 -15.60
N TYR A 551 19.77 11.59 -14.65
CA TYR A 551 21.00 10.87 -14.97
C TYR A 551 20.67 9.39 -15.18
N ILE A 552 21.14 8.84 -16.30
CA ILE A 552 21.05 7.42 -16.64
C ILE A 552 22.49 6.91 -16.63
N ASP A 553 22.91 6.31 -15.51
CA ASP A 553 24.15 5.53 -15.51
C ASP A 553 23.89 4.20 -16.21
N ASN A 554 24.73 3.90 -17.20
CA ASN A 554 24.53 2.82 -18.16
C ASN A 554 25.84 2.04 -18.34
N ASP A 555 26.31 1.44 -17.24
CA ASP A 555 27.49 0.57 -17.25
C ASP A 555 27.10 -0.85 -17.70
N ALA A 556 27.58 -1.21 -18.89
CA ALA A 556 27.27 -2.47 -19.56
C ALA A 556 28.43 -2.92 -20.49
N SER A 557 29.68 -2.86 -20.00
CA SER A 557 30.81 -3.40 -20.77
C SER A 557 32.03 -3.79 -19.92
N ASN A 558 32.13 -5.09 -19.61
CA ASN A 558 33.37 -5.87 -19.68
C ASN A 558 33.02 -7.36 -19.51
N ASP A 559 33.19 -8.15 -20.58
CA ASP A 559 32.59 -9.48 -20.70
C ASP A 559 33.60 -10.53 -21.23
N VAL A 560 33.44 -11.78 -20.78
CA VAL A 560 34.03 -13.04 -21.28
C VAL A 560 35.56 -13.16 -21.52
N GLU A 561 36.21 -14.04 -20.74
CA GLU A 561 37.10 -15.16 -21.15
C GLU A 561 37.40 -16.02 -19.89
N ASN A 562 37.51 -17.36 -19.88
CA ASN A 562 37.06 -18.43 -20.79
C ASN A 562 36.92 -19.78 -19.99
N LEU A 563 36.58 -20.91 -20.63
CA LEU A 563 36.22 -22.23 -20.03
C LEU A 563 37.34 -22.95 -19.22
N GLY A 564 36.96 -23.90 -18.33
CA GLY A 564 37.71 -25.18 -18.21
C GLY A 564 37.91 -25.88 -16.84
N THR A 565 36.90 -26.62 -16.37
CA THR A 565 36.95 -27.79 -15.43
C THR A 565 38.29 -28.39 -14.94
N SER A 566 38.49 -28.55 -13.62
CA SER A 566 38.78 -29.85 -12.92
C SER A 566 39.12 -29.73 -11.40
N ARG A 567 39.05 -30.85 -10.66
CA ARG A 567 39.45 -31.00 -9.23
C ARG A 567 40.93 -31.45 -9.09
N VAL A 568 41.62 -31.09 -7.99
CA VAL A 568 42.20 -32.02 -6.96
C VAL A 568 42.98 -31.28 -5.84
N LYS A 569 43.07 -31.96 -4.68
CA LYS A 569 43.62 -31.67 -3.33
C LYS A 569 44.95 -30.85 -3.14
N HIS A 570 44.90 -29.93 -2.16
CA HIS A 570 45.70 -29.83 -0.90
C HIS A 570 47.26 -29.66 -0.90
N VAL A 571 47.78 -28.70 -0.11
CA VAL A 571 48.99 -28.73 0.79
C VAL A 571 49.34 -27.32 1.33
N ASP A 572 49.93 -27.23 2.53
CA ASP A 572 50.16 -26.03 3.36
C ASP A 572 51.56 -25.38 3.25
N ARG A 573 51.68 -24.04 3.48
CA ARG A 573 52.60 -23.40 4.50
C ARG A 573 52.82 -21.85 4.38
N VAL A 574 52.35 -21.12 5.39
CA VAL A 574 53.06 -20.21 6.34
C VAL A 574 54.21 -19.23 5.88
N SER A 575 54.17 -18.00 6.43
CA SER A 575 55.25 -17.03 6.83
C SER A 575 55.75 -15.83 5.96
N SER A 576 55.37 -14.61 6.40
CA SER A 576 56.24 -13.51 6.94
C SER A 576 56.88 -12.36 6.10
N ALA A 577 56.61 -11.13 6.58
CA ALA A 577 57.52 -9.99 6.85
C ALA A 577 57.98 -8.95 5.77
N SER A 578 57.30 -7.78 5.79
CA SER A 578 57.81 -6.40 6.07
C SER A 578 59.09 -5.81 5.41
N GLY A 579 58.98 -4.56 4.90
CA GLY A 579 60.09 -3.65 4.53
C GLY A 579 59.63 -2.18 4.33
N VAL A 580 60.49 -1.17 4.56
CA VAL A 580 60.12 0.27 4.67
C VAL A 580 61.25 1.23 4.22
N LEU A 581 60.94 2.40 3.61
CA LEU A 581 61.47 3.78 3.89
C LEU A 581 61.61 4.77 2.69
N THR A 582 61.21 6.04 2.92
CA THR A 582 61.68 7.37 2.39
C THR A 582 61.85 7.67 0.88
N LYS A 583 61.55 8.84 0.25
CA LYS A 583 61.11 10.24 0.58
C LYS A 583 62.17 11.37 0.41
N VAL A 584 62.12 12.15 -0.69
CA VAL A 584 62.84 13.45 -0.97
C VAL A 584 62.01 14.31 -1.98
N ARG A 585 62.26 15.61 -2.29
CA ARG A 585 61.99 16.86 -1.50
C ARG A 585 62.16 18.18 -2.34
N GLY A 586 61.18 19.11 -2.33
CA GLY A 586 61.35 20.56 -2.63
C GLY A 586 61.10 21.06 -4.09
N SER A 587 61.12 22.37 -4.43
CA SER A 587 61.01 23.63 -3.63
C SER A 587 61.03 24.96 -4.45
N LYS A 588 59.96 25.80 -4.39
CA LYS A 588 59.92 27.28 -4.67
C LYS A 588 60.20 27.73 -6.15
N ARG A 589 60.03 28.99 -6.63
CA ARG A 589 59.73 30.34 -6.04
C ARG A 589 59.24 31.37 -7.10
N SER A 590 58.45 32.40 -6.70
CA SER A 590 58.28 33.76 -7.32
C SER A 590 57.75 33.90 -8.77
N GLY A 591 57.10 35.00 -9.19
CA GLY A 591 56.63 36.20 -8.46
C GLY A 591 56.08 37.35 -9.36
N GLU A 592 55.61 38.42 -8.72
CA GLU A 592 55.26 39.77 -9.24
C GLU A 592 54.01 40.01 -10.12
N SER A 593 53.44 41.22 -9.94
CA SER A 593 52.36 41.91 -10.70
C SER A 593 52.89 43.29 -11.12
N PRO A 594 52.24 44.17 -11.95
CA PRO A 594 51.07 44.95 -11.47
C PRO A 594 50.13 45.66 -12.51
N ARG A 595 48.96 46.17 -12.04
CA ARG A 595 48.18 47.36 -12.56
C ARG A 595 47.63 47.29 -14.02
N SER A 596 46.72 48.15 -14.52
CA SER A 596 45.54 48.94 -14.04
C SER A 596 44.75 49.39 -15.32
N LYS A 597 43.53 49.95 -15.40
CA LYS A 597 42.79 50.99 -14.63
C LYS A 597 41.35 51.15 -15.23
N GLU A 598 40.42 51.85 -14.54
CA GLU A 598 39.20 52.63 -14.97
C GLU A 598 38.45 52.35 -16.33
N GLY A 599 37.11 52.42 -16.46
CA GLY A 599 35.98 52.60 -15.52
C GLY A 599 34.66 53.16 -16.14
N VAL A 600 33.62 53.41 -15.30
CA VAL A 600 32.53 54.44 -15.43
C VAL A 600 31.18 54.16 -16.21
N ARG A 601 30.10 53.87 -15.44
CA ARG A 601 28.65 54.33 -15.56
C ARG A 601 27.79 53.90 -16.80
N LYS A 602 26.43 53.98 -16.86
CA LYS A 602 25.36 54.59 -15.99
C LYS A 602 23.94 53.95 -16.15
N THR A 603 23.18 53.90 -15.05
CA THR A 603 21.69 53.91 -14.78
C THR A 603 20.58 53.88 -15.87
N SER A 604 19.41 53.30 -15.51
CA SER A 604 18.07 53.54 -16.12
C SER A 604 16.91 53.56 -15.07
N GLY A 605 15.72 54.10 -15.44
CA GLY A 605 14.45 54.25 -14.68
C GLY A 605 13.38 54.96 -15.56
N ARG A 606 12.11 55.26 -15.18
CA ARG A 606 11.25 55.09 -13.98
C ARG A 606 9.78 55.50 -14.35
N VAL A 607 8.72 54.87 -13.79
CA VAL A 607 7.24 55.22 -13.82
C VAL A 607 6.52 55.40 -15.20
N GLY A 608 5.18 55.31 -15.36
CA GLY A 608 4.11 54.75 -14.48
C GLY A 608 2.66 55.30 -14.70
N SER A 609 1.64 54.50 -14.31
CA SER A 609 0.26 54.85 -13.85
C SER A 609 -0.93 55.19 -14.81
N VAL A 610 -2.17 54.89 -14.32
CA VAL A 610 -3.58 55.22 -14.75
C VAL A 610 -4.03 55.00 -16.22
N GLY A 611 -5.32 54.75 -16.57
CA GLY A 611 -6.56 54.48 -15.79
C GLY A 611 -7.84 55.08 -16.42
N THR A 612 -8.94 54.33 -16.66
CA THR A 612 -10.25 54.85 -17.16
C THR A 612 -11.44 53.86 -17.04
N SER A 613 -12.68 54.29 -17.34
CA SER A 613 -13.95 53.54 -17.10
C SER A 613 -15.03 53.72 -18.21
N ALA A 614 -15.91 52.70 -18.39
CA ALA A 614 -17.12 52.71 -19.25
C ALA A 614 -18.02 51.47 -18.92
N THR A 615 -19.19 51.59 -18.28
CA THR A 615 -20.57 51.78 -18.80
C THR A 615 -21.28 50.60 -19.50
N SER A 616 -22.11 49.89 -18.71
CA SER A 616 -23.51 49.45 -18.99
C SER A 616 -23.97 48.88 -20.35
N ALA A 617 -24.63 47.71 -20.30
CA ALA A 617 -25.75 47.31 -21.16
C ALA A 617 -26.71 46.36 -20.40
N THR A 618 -27.99 46.30 -20.79
CA THR A 618 -29.06 45.47 -20.17
C THR A 618 -29.95 44.81 -21.25
N ALA A 619 -30.94 44.00 -20.84
CA ALA A 619 -31.93 43.29 -21.66
C ALA A 619 -31.42 42.05 -22.43
N ALA A 620 -32.21 41.00 -22.70
CA ALA A 620 -33.53 40.60 -22.14
C ALA A 620 -33.79 39.09 -22.35
N SER A 621 -34.84 38.57 -21.71
CA SER A 621 -35.32 37.19 -21.81
C SER A 621 -35.96 36.85 -23.16
N THR A 622 -35.87 35.59 -23.59
CA THR A 622 -36.93 34.93 -24.40
C THR A 622 -36.95 33.42 -24.14
N ALA A 623 -38.14 32.81 -24.19
CA ALA A 623 -38.32 31.37 -24.00
C ALA A 623 -39.38 30.78 -24.95
N ARG A 624 -39.02 29.69 -25.64
CA ARG A 624 -39.91 28.69 -26.27
C ARG A 624 -39.21 27.33 -26.14
N LYS A 625 -39.79 26.20 -25.68
CA LYS A 625 -41.14 25.60 -25.73
C LYS A 625 -41.28 24.52 -26.82
N VAL A 626 -40.93 23.29 -26.41
CA VAL A 626 -41.55 21.98 -26.72
C VAL A 626 -41.87 21.61 -28.17
N SER A 627 -41.14 20.62 -28.69
CA SER A 627 -41.67 19.44 -29.41
C SER A 627 -40.56 18.37 -29.51
N GLY A 628 -40.84 17.07 -29.60
CA GLY A 628 -42.14 16.40 -29.51
C GLY A 628 -42.33 15.28 -30.53
N ALA A 629 -41.59 14.17 -30.34
CA ALA A 629 -41.76 12.88 -31.00
C ALA A 629 -41.23 11.78 -30.07
#